data_AF-A0A2D4LA84-F1
#
_entry.id   AF-A0A2D4LA84-F1
#
_cell.length_a   1.000
_cell.length_b   1.000
_cell.length_c   1.000
_cell.angle_alpha   90.00
_cell.angle_beta   90.00
_cell.angle_gamma   90.00
#
_symmetry.space_group_name_H-M   'P 1'
#
loop_
_entity.id
_entity.type
_entity.pdbx_description
1 polymer ?
#
loop_
_entity_poly.entity_id
_entity_poly.type
_entity_poly.pdbx_seq_one_letter_code
_entity_poly.pdbx_strand_id
1 'polypeptide(L)'
;MNKYINFFLKALERVAVGQMLPTESLFYRAVLQVIVEECYGIKRSDRNIGKVYSKSSSFLDYVRISLKKLELDESKISDSLVLEYFEKYKHRMNELEAFNMLKVVLGPCIEVLILLDRLCYLKEQENIAWSGLVKLFDPIKSPRCYAVVALKK
;
A
#
# COMPACT_ATOMS: atom_id res chain seq x y z
N MET A 1 -22.24 4.25 18.60
CA MET A 1 -20.86 4.72 18.90
C MET A 1 -19.87 3.56 19.09
N ASN A 2 -20.15 2.57 19.96
CA ASN A 2 -19.23 1.46 20.27
C ASN A 2 -18.82 0.53 19.11
N LYS A 3 -19.62 0.40 18.04
CA LYS A 3 -19.26 -0.43 16.86
C LYS A 3 -18.21 0.23 15.95
N TYR A 4 -18.15 1.57 15.90
CA TYR A 4 -17.24 2.31 15.01
C TYR A 4 -15.85 2.50 15.63
N ILE A 5 -15.78 2.70 16.96
CA ILE A 5 -14.51 2.75 17.72
C ILE A 5 -13.71 1.44 17.55
N ASN A 6 -14.42 0.31 17.45
CA ASN A 6 -13.82 -1.01 17.24
C ASN A 6 -13.12 -1.18 15.87
N PHE A 7 -13.42 -0.36 14.85
CA PHE A 7 -12.71 -0.43 13.57
C PHE A 7 -11.30 0.18 13.67
N PHE A 8 -11.18 1.30 14.39
CA PHE A 8 -9.92 2.00 14.59
C PHE A 8 -8.95 1.18 15.46
N LEU A 9 -9.45 0.63 16.56
CA LEU A 9 -8.63 -0.21 17.46
C LEU A 9 -8.12 -1.48 16.77
N LYS A 10 -8.93 -2.10 15.89
CA LYS A 10 -8.49 -3.28 15.12
C LYS A 10 -7.44 -2.98 14.06
N ALA A 11 -7.45 -1.77 13.49
CA ALA A 11 -6.40 -1.33 12.56
C ALA A 11 -5.04 -1.26 13.28
N LEU A 12 -5.05 -0.69 14.49
CA LEU A 12 -3.88 -0.60 15.37
C LEU A 12 -3.43 -1.96 15.89
N GLU A 13 -4.35 -2.84 16.27
CA GLU A 13 -4.02 -4.22 16.66
C GLU A 13 -3.35 -5.00 15.52
N ARG A 14 -3.73 -4.81 14.26
CA ARG A 14 -3.02 -5.45 13.13
C ARG A 14 -1.58 -4.97 12.99
N VAL A 15 -1.32 -3.67 13.22
CA VAL A 15 0.05 -3.12 13.22
C VAL A 15 0.84 -3.70 14.39
N ALA A 16 0.20 -3.80 15.57
CA ALA A 16 0.83 -4.29 16.79
C ALA A 16 1.09 -5.82 16.77
N VAL A 17 0.25 -6.61 16.10
CA VAL A 17 0.27 -8.08 16.14
C VAL A 17 1.00 -8.71 14.95
N GLY A 18 1.17 -8.01 13.82
CA GLY A 18 1.36 -8.70 12.53
C GLY A 18 2.61 -8.43 11.71
N GLN A 19 3.15 -7.21 11.62
CA GLN A 19 4.34 -6.91 10.81
C GLN A 19 4.68 -5.42 10.94
N MET A 20 5.91 -5.08 11.32
CA MET A 20 6.48 -3.79 10.92
C MET A 20 6.20 -3.59 9.43
N LEU A 21 5.68 -2.43 9.06
CA LEU A 21 5.52 -2.05 7.66
C LEU A 21 6.85 -2.35 6.95
N PRO A 22 6.85 -2.95 5.73
CA PRO A 22 8.08 -3.25 5.01
C PRO A 22 8.66 -1.95 4.42
N THR A 23 8.97 -1.01 5.31
CA THR A 23 9.37 0.37 5.04
C THR A 23 10.59 0.40 4.16
N GLU A 24 11.56 -0.48 4.42
CA GLU A 24 12.78 -0.56 3.63
C GLU A 24 12.49 -0.97 2.17
N SER A 25 11.59 -1.93 1.95
CA SER A 25 11.19 -2.31 0.57
C SER A 25 10.45 -1.21 -0.18
N LEU A 26 9.68 -0.39 0.54
CA LEU A 26 8.98 0.76 -0.02
C LEU A 26 9.95 1.90 -0.29
N PHE A 27 10.92 2.11 0.60
CA PHE A 27 11.99 3.06 0.45
C PHE A 27 12.83 2.74 -0.79
N TYR A 28 13.26 1.49 -0.96
CA TYR A 28 14.04 1.04 -2.12
C TYR A 28 13.28 1.32 -3.43
N ARG A 29 11.96 1.05 -3.45
CA ARG A 29 11.09 1.38 -4.60
C ARG A 29 11.03 2.88 -4.88
N ALA A 30 10.86 3.69 -3.84
CA ALA A 30 10.75 5.14 -3.99
C ALA A 30 12.05 5.75 -4.53
N VAL A 31 13.21 5.35 -3.98
CA VAL A 31 14.51 5.84 -4.47
C VAL A 31 14.79 5.33 -5.89
N LEU A 32 14.48 4.07 -6.19
CA LEU A 32 14.58 3.54 -7.55
C LEU A 32 13.73 4.37 -8.54
N GLN A 33 12.51 4.75 -8.15
CA GLN A 33 11.65 5.56 -9.01
C GLN A 33 12.28 6.92 -9.32
N VAL A 34 12.90 7.58 -8.33
CA VAL A 34 13.63 8.84 -8.55
C VAL A 34 14.81 8.62 -9.50
N ILE A 35 15.60 7.56 -9.30
CA ILE A 35 16.72 7.21 -10.20
C ILE A 35 16.22 7.01 -11.64
N VAL A 36 15.11 6.27 -11.82
CA VAL A 36 14.52 5.99 -13.13
C VAL A 36 14.02 7.28 -13.79
N GLU A 37 13.41 8.18 -13.03
CA GLU A 37 12.93 9.46 -13.55
C GLU A 37 14.11 10.38 -13.94
N GLU A 38 15.10 10.54 -13.07
CA GLU A 38 16.20 11.50 -13.25
C GLU A 38 17.26 11.00 -14.26
N CYS A 39 17.65 9.72 -14.22
CA CYS A 39 18.72 9.19 -15.08
C CYS A 39 18.22 8.63 -16.42
N TYR A 40 16.95 8.19 -16.49
CA TYR A 40 16.37 7.56 -17.68
C TYR A 40 15.22 8.36 -18.30
N GLY A 41 14.72 9.41 -17.63
CA GLY A 41 13.66 10.27 -18.16
C GLY A 41 12.28 9.59 -18.17
N ILE A 42 12.11 8.50 -17.44
CA ILE A 42 10.88 7.70 -17.43
C ILE A 42 10.04 8.09 -16.21
N LYS A 43 9.00 8.90 -16.45
CA LYS A 43 8.09 9.37 -15.38
C LYS A 43 7.03 8.35 -14.97
N ARG A 44 6.63 7.49 -15.91
CA ARG A 44 5.67 6.41 -15.70
C ARG A 44 6.10 5.21 -16.52
N SER A 45 6.17 4.06 -15.88
CA SER A 45 6.35 2.79 -16.56
C SER A 45 5.18 1.87 -16.20
N ASP A 46 4.60 1.23 -17.22
CA ASP A 46 3.65 0.12 -17.00
C ASP A 46 4.38 -1.19 -16.63
N ARG A 47 5.71 -1.12 -16.54
CA ARG A 47 6.59 -2.26 -16.28
C ARG A 47 6.69 -2.51 -14.77
N ASN A 48 6.19 -3.67 -14.34
CA ASN A 48 6.21 -4.09 -12.94
C ASN A 48 7.45 -4.94 -12.63
N ILE A 49 8.27 -4.48 -11.68
CA ILE A 49 9.44 -5.23 -11.19
C ILE A 49 9.06 -6.41 -10.26
N GLY A 50 7.85 -6.40 -9.67
CA GLY A 50 7.34 -7.46 -8.81
C GLY A 50 8.04 -7.53 -7.44
N LYS A 51 8.23 -8.75 -6.92
CA LYS A 51 8.90 -9.01 -5.62
C LYS A 51 10.43 -9.08 -5.78
N VAL A 52 11.06 -7.97 -6.19
CA VAL A 52 12.54 -7.89 -6.28
C VAL A 52 13.19 -7.86 -4.91
N TYR A 53 12.57 -7.18 -3.95
CA TYR A 53 13.13 -6.96 -2.62
C TYR A 53 13.55 -8.26 -1.91
N SER A 54 12.74 -9.32 -2.01
CA SER A 54 13.06 -10.62 -1.40
C SER A 54 14.23 -11.35 -2.07
N LYS A 55 14.74 -10.85 -3.20
CA LYS A 55 15.84 -11.43 -3.98
C LYS A 55 17.10 -10.57 -3.93
N SER A 56 17.06 -9.41 -3.27
CA SER A 56 18.17 -8.47 -3.17
C SER A 56 18.77 -8.51 -1.77
N SER A 57 20.09 -8.56 -1.67
CA SER A 57 20.86 -8.48 -0.41
C SER A 57 21.14 -7.05 0.04
N SER A 58 21.11 -6.08 -0.89
CA SER A 58 21.41 -4.67 -0.64
C SER A 58 20.60 -3.76 -1.55
N PHE A 59 20.61 -2.45 -1.29
CA PHE A 59 20.02 -1.46 -2.19
C PHE A 59 20.69 -1.44 -3.57
N LEU A 60 22.01 -1.63 -3.62
CA LEU A 60 22.74 -1.70 -4.88
C LEU A 60 22.24 -2.89 -5.73
N ASP A 61 22.19 -4.08 -5.12
CA ASP A 61 21.69 -5.29 -5.79
C ASP A 61 20.24 -5.11 -6.23
N TYR A 62 19.42 -4.46 -5.39
CA TYR A 62 18.03 -4.15 -5.70
C TYR A 62 17.92 -3.29 -6.97
N VAL A 63 18.73 -2.25 -7.10
CA VAL A 63 18.75 -1.38 -8.29
C VAL A 63 19.20 -2.18 -9.50
N ARG A 64 20.29 -2.95 -9.43
CA ARG A 64 20.80 -3.75 -10.56
C ARG A 64 19.77 -4.76 -11.07
N ILE A 65 19.16 -5.54 -10.17
CA ILE A 65 18.10 -6.50 -10.54
C ILE A 65 16.89 -5.78 -11.15
N SER A 66 16.54 -4.61 -10.62
CA SER A 66 15.39 -3.84 -11.10
C SER A 66 15.64 -3.24 -12.48
N LEU A 67 16.81 -2.66 -12.74
CA LEU A 67 17.18 -2.12 -14.05
C LEU A 67 17.17 -3.21 -15.13
N LYS A 68 17.74 -4.38 -14.82
CA LYS A 68 17.70 -5.54 -15.72
C LYS A 68 16.28 -5.97 -16.07
N LYS A 69 15.38 -5.99 -15.07
CA LYS A 69 13.96 -6.31 -15.28
C LYS A 69 13.19 -5.24 -16.06
N LEU A 70 13.59 -3.99 -15.91
CA LEU A 70 13.01 -2.87 -16.65
C LEU A 70 13.61 -2.73 -18.04
N GLU A 71 14.60 -3.56 -18.40
CA GLU A 71 15.37 -3.50 -19.66
C GLU A 71 16.03 -2.14 -19.86
N LEU A 72 16.53 -1.55 -18.77
CA LEU A 72 17.23 -0.27 -18.77
C LEU A 72 18.74 -0.50 -18.80
N ASP A 73 19.45 0.42 -19.46
CA ASP A 73 20.91 0.38 -19.55
C ASP A 73 21.57 0.55 -18.17
N GLU A 74 22.15 -0.53 -17.65
CA GLU A 74 22.80 -0.57 -16.34
C GLU A 74 24.09 0.28 -16.29
N SER A 75 24.73 0.54 -17.43
CA SER A 75 26.00 1.29 -17.51
C SER A 75 25.82 2.80 -17.31
N LYS A 76 24.58 3.29 -17.48
CA LYS A 76 24.22 4.71 -17.38
C LYS A 76 24.31 5.26 -15.96
N ILE A 77 24.38 4.40 -14.95
CA ILE A 77 24.48 4.77 -13.54
C ILE A 77 25.57 3.95 -12.83
N SER A 78 26.52 4.65 -12.22
CA SER A 78 27.61 4.04 -11.43
C SER A 78 27.14 3.62 -10.04
N ASP A 79 27.83 2.65 -9.43
CA ASP A 79 27.51 2.20 -8.06
C ASP A 79 27.63 3.33 -7.03
N SER A 80 28.62 4.23 -7.18
CA SER A 80 28.76 5.42 -6.33
C SER A 80 27.51 6.29 -6.37
N LEU A 81 27.02 6.58 -7.58
CA LEU A 81 25.84 7.42 -7.76
C LEU A 81 24.59 6.77 -7.15
N VAL A 82 24.43 5.45 -7.27
CA VAL A 82 23.33 4.72 -6.60
C VAL A 82 23.38 4.92 -5.09
N LEU A 83 24.56 4.79 -4.48
CA LEU A 83 24.71 4.97 -3.02
C LEU A 83 24.51 6.42 -2.59
N GLU A 84 24.89 7.40 -3.41
CA GLU A 84 24.60 8.81 -3.18
C GLU A 84 23.09 9.07 -3.12
N TYR A 85 22.31 8.49 -4.03
CA TYR A 85 20.84 8.57 -3.98
C TYR A 85 20.27 7.95 -2.70
N PHE A 86 20.80 6.80 -2.28
CA PHE A 86 20.38 6.13 -1.06
C PHE A 86 20.59 7.04 0.16
N GLU A 87 21.81 7.54 0.36
CA GLU A 87 22.14 8.39 1.51
C GLU A 87 21.41 9.74 1.44
N LYS A 88 21.25 10.32 0.25
CA LYS A 88 20.47 11.55 0.03
C LYS A 88 19.05 11.42 0.56
N TYR A 89 18.39 10.28 0.37
CA TYR A 89 16.98 10.10 0.74
C TYR A 89 16.75 9.34 2.05
N LYS A 90 17.79 8.75 2.66
CA LYS A 90 17.72 7.95 3.89
C LYS A 90 16.99 8.65 5.04
N HIS A 91 17.21 9.95 5.20
CA HIS A 91 16.56 10.76 6.24
C HIS A 91 15.02 10.83 6.09
N ARG A 92 14.50 10.64 4.87
CA ARG A 92 13.06 10.65 4.58
C ARG A 92 12.38 9.33 4.90
N MET A 93 13.12 8.31 5.37
CA MET A 93 12.53 7.04 5.79
C MET A 93 11.49 7.26 6.89
N ASN A 94 11.75 8.18 7.83
CA ASN A 94 10.80 8.55 8.88
C ASN A 94 9.49 9.15 8.32
N GLU A 95 9.58 9.98 7.27
CA GLU A 95 8.39 10.53 6.59
C GLU A 95 7.55 9.40 5.95
N LEU A 96 8.23 8.44 5.33
CA LEU A 96 7.59 7.29 4.71
C LEU A 96 6.89 6.39 5.74
N GLU A 97 7.52 6.20 6.90
CA GLU A 97 6.92 5.48 8.03
C GLU A 97 5.68 6.20 8.54
N ALA A 98 5.78 7.50 8.82
CA ALA A 98 4.65 8.31 9.27
C ALA A 98 3.48 8.26 8.28
N PHE A 99 3.78 8.40 6.98
CA PHE A 99 2.76 8.31 5.94
C PHE A 99 2.11 6.93 5.86
N ASN A 100 2.90 5.85 5.96
CA ASN A 100 2.34 4.50 5.93
C ASN A 100 1.51 4.21 7.18
N MET A 101 1.90 4.71 8.36
CA MET A 101 1.08 4.63 9.56
C MET A 101 -0.26 5.34 9.36
N LEU A 102 -0.26 6.56 8.81
CA LEU A 102 -1.48 7.28 8.46
C LEU A 102 -2.37 6.46 7.50
N LYS A 103 -1.79 5.83 6.48
CA LYS A 103 -2.53 4.96 5.55
C LYS A 103 -3.18 3.78 6.25
N VAL A 104 -2.48 3.12 7.18
CA VAL A 104 -3.03 1.98 7.92
C VAL A 104 -4.17 2.40 8.83
N VAL A 105 -4.04 3.57 9.47
CA VAL A 105 -5.06 4.12 10.35
C VAL A 105 -6.31 4.56 9.56
N LEU A 106 -6.11 5.30 8.47
CA LEU A 106 -7.21 5.89 7.69
C LEU A 106 -7.88 4.88 6.75
N GLY A 107 -7.16 3.87 6.27
CA GLY A 107 -7.68 2.88 5.32
C GLY A 107 -9.03 2.27 5.75
N PRO A 108 -9.14 1.72 6.96
CA PRO A 108 -10.39 1.14 7.46
C PRO A 108 -11.51 2.18 7.63
N CYS A 109 -11.19 3.42 8.00
CA CYS A 109 -12.19 4.49 8.09
C CYS A 109 -12.77 4.83 6.72
N ILE A 110 -11.92 4.95 5.70
CA ILE A 110 -12.33 5.19 4.31
C ILE A 110 -13.15 4.01 3.79
N GLU A 111 -12.72 2.77 4.07
CA GLU A 111 -13.45 1.56 3.67
C GLU A 111 -14.87 1.55 4.25
N VAL A 112 -15.01 1.80 5.57
CA VAL A 112 -16.33 1.85 6.22
C VAL A 112 -17.18 2.99 5.66
N LEU A 113 -16.61 4.17 5.42
CA LEU A 113 -17.34 5.30 4.85
C LEU A 113 -17.94 4.93 3.48
N ILE A 114 -17.15 4.31 2.60
CA ILE A 114 -17.60 3.84 1.29
C ILE A 114 -18.70 2.77 1.44
N LEU A 115 -18.53 1.81 2.35
CA LEU A 115 -19.52 0.75 2.54
C LEU A 115 -20.85 1.29 3.09
N LEU A 116 -20.81 2.29 3.98
CA LEU A 116 -22.00 2.95 4.51
C LEU A 116 -22.71 3.78 3.46
N ASP A 117 -21.97 4.55 2.65
CA ASP A 117 -22.51 5.29 1.51
C ASP A 117 -23.32 4.37 0.57
N ARG A 118 -22.73 3.23 0.18
CA ARG A 118 -23.41 2.24 -0.67
C ARG A 118 -24.61 1.59 0.00
N LEU A 119 -24.55 1.36 1.31
CA LEU A 119 -25.69 0.84 2.05
C LEU A 119 -26.83 1.85 2.13
N CYS A 120 -26.54 3.14 2.33
CA CYS A 120 -27.55 4.21 2.31
C CYS A 120 -28.25 4.25 0.96
N TYR A 121 -27.49 4.28 -0.14
CA TYR A 121 -28.06 4.24 -1.49
C TYR A 121 -29.04 3.08 -1.69
N LEU A 122 -28.70 1.86 -1.22
CA LEU A 122 -29.57 0.69 -1.36
C LEU A 122 -30.84 0.76 -0.50
N LYS A 123 -30.79 1.45 0.64
CA LYS A 123 -31.97 1.65 1.50
C LYS A 123 -32.97 2.64 0.91
N GLU A 124 -32.52 3.51 0.02
CA GLU A 124 -33.37 4.49 -0.67
C GLU A 124 -34.10 3.88 -1.88
N GLN A 125 -33.72 2.67 -2.32
CA GLN A 125 -34.31 2.04 -3.50
C GLN A 125 -35.64 1.35 -3.19
N GLU A 126 -36.69 1.68 -3.95
CA GLU A 126 -38.03 1.10 -3.75
C GLU A 126 -38.12 -0.39 -4.07
N ASN A 127 -37.21 -0.95 -4.88
CA ASN A 127 -37.22 -2.35 -5.30
C ASN A 127 -36.38 -3.28 -4.40
N ILE A 128 -35.88 -2.78 -3.27
CA ILE A 128 -35.10 -3.55 -2.30
C ILE A 128 -36.00 -3.94 -1.12
N ALA A 129 -36.05 -5.24 -0.82
CA ALA A 129 -36.76 -5.79 0.32
C ALA A 129 -35.93 -5.69 1.61
N TRP A 130 -34.61 -5.86 1.50
CA TRP A 130 -33.68 -5.78 2.62
C TRP A 130 -32.29 -5.37 2.15
N SER A 131 -31.55 -4.61 2.96
CA SER A 131 -30.12 -4.38 2.74
C SER A 131 -29.37 -4.26 4.06
N GLY A 132 -28.10 -4.69 4.07
CA GLY A 132 -27.28 -4.69 5.27
C GLY A 132 -25.78 -4.85 5.02
N LEU A 133 -24.99 -4.46 6.02
CA LEU A 133 -23.58 -4.78 6.10
C LEU A 133 -23.41 -6.12 6.82
N VAL A 134 -22.80 -7.10 6.17
CA VAL A 134 -22.55 -8.43 6.72
C VAL A 134 -21.05 -8.64 6.87
N LYS A 135 -20.63 -9.13 8.04
CA LYS A 135 -19.23 -9.52 8.28
C LYS A 135 -19.01 -10.92 7.72
N LEU A 136 -18.30 -11.03 6.60
CA LEU A 136 -18.01 -12.29 5.91
C LEU A 136 -16.78 -13.00 6.49
N PHE A 137 -15.77 -12.24 6.90
CA PHE A 137 -14.47 -12.81 7.28
C PHE A 137 -13.99 -12.33 8.63
N ASP A 138 -13.04 -13.07 9.20
CA ASP A 138 -12.26 -12.57 10.32
C ASP A 138 -11.39 -11.38 9.86
N PRO A 139 -11.48 -10.20 10.50
CA PRO A 139 -10.69 -9.03 10.15
C PRO A 139 -9.17 -9.24 10.26
N ILE A 140 -8.73 -10.27 10.97
CA ILE A 140 -7.32 -10.67 11.06
C ILE A 140 -6.91 -11.47 9.82
N LYS A 141 -7.77 -12.37 9.33
CA LYS A 141 -7.51 -13.19 8.14
C LYS A 141 -7.65 -12.42 6.84
N SER A 142 -8.63 -11.51 6.77
CA SER A 142 -8.83 -10.62 5.63
C SER A 142 -9.21 -9.24 6.12
N PRO A 143 -8.46 -8.18 5.75
CA PRO A 143 -8.85 -6.82 6.10
C PRO A 143 -10.19 -6.42 5.46
N ARG A 144 -10.48 -6.92 4.25
CA ARG A 144 -11.78 -6.81 3.57
C ARG A 144 -12.75 -7.84 4.13
N CYS A 145 -13.36 -7.53 5.26
CA CYS A 145 -14.16 -8.48 6.02
C CYS A 145 -15.66 -8.19 6.01
N TYR A 146 -16.09 -7.08 5.42
CA TYR A 146 -17.50 -6.72 5.30
C TYR A 146 -17.97 -6.72 3.85
N ALA A 147 -19.22 -7.08 3.64
CA ALA A 147 -19.91 -6.96 2.38
C ALA A 147 -21.23 -6.21 2.56
N VAL A 148 -21.60 -5.46 1.51
CA VAL A 148 -22.94 -4.91 1.37
C VAL A 148 -23.79 -5.96 0.67
N VAL A 149 -24.87 -6.38 1.32
CA VAL A 149 -25.81 -7.38 0.79
C VAL A 149 -27.18 -6.73 0.68
N ALA A 150 -27.90 -7.02 -0.41
CA ALA A 150 -29.28 -6.61 -0.58
C ALA A 150 -30.12 -7.75 -1.17
N LEU A 151 -31.37 -7.83 -0.73
CA LEU A 151 -32.40 -8.71 -1.26
C LEU A 151 -33.37 -7.83 -2.05
N LYS A 152 -33.53 -8.15 -3.34
CA LYS A 152 -34.53 -7.50 -4.18
C LYS A 152 -35.93 -7.99 -3.79
N LYS A 153 -36.94 -7.14 -3.95
CA LYS A 153 -38.35 -7.54 -3.88
C LYS A 153 -38.69 -8.57 -4.95
#